data_AF-A0A351M053-F1
#
_entry.id   AF-A0A351M053-F1
#
_cell.length_a   1.000
_cell.length_b   1.000
_cell.length_c   1.000
_cell.angle_alpha   90.00
_cell.angle_beta   90.00
_cell.angle_gamma   90.00
#
_symmetry.space_group_name_H-M   'P 1'
#
loop_
_entity.id
_entity.type
_entity.pdbx_description
1 polymer ?
#
loop_
_entity_poly.entity_id
_entity_poly.type
_entity_poly.pdbx_seq_one_letter_code
_entity_poly.pdbx_strand_id
1 'polypeptide(L)'
;MGQIPEQVPEQARELVRASARVLCVAIPAGFLTVFFLYPVGSILVRGIGVGGLERLVGLPGRGSFRGVVWFTLWQAVASTVLAVLVAWPGAHLLARRRFRGQAVLRAAATVPFVLPTVVVGGAFMALFERFGLSDGPLRLTRTAGAILAAHVFFNVAIV
;
A
#
# COMPACT_ATOMS: atom_id res chain seq x y z
N MET A 1 9.91 -56.60 32.09
CA MET A 1 9.42 -57.14 30.80
C MET A 1 8.14 -56.38 30.45
N GLY A 2 8.28 -55.23 29.78
CA GLY A 2 7.18 -54.38 29.36
C GLY A 2 7.63 -53.69 28.08
N GLN A 3 7.23 -54.26 26.94
CA GLN A 3 7.65 -53.79 25.63
C GLN A 3 7.03 -52.41 25.36
N ILE A 4 7.88 -51.47 24.96
CA ILE A 4 7.48 -50.15 24.48
C ILE A 4 6.67 -50.36 23.18
N PRO A 5 5.43 -49.84 23.06
CA PRO A 5 4.64 -50.07 21.87
C PRO A 5 5.07 -49.17 20.70
N GLU A 6 5.10 -49.78 19.52
CA GLU A 6 4.95 -49.24 18.18
C GLU A 6 5.84 -48.06 17.75
N GLN A 7 6.94 -48.41 17.08
CA GLN A 7 7.55 -47.53 16.09
C GLN A 7 6.54 -47.26 14.97
N VAL A 8 5.87 -46.10 15.01
CA VAL A 8 5.04 -45.61 13.88
C VAL A 8 5.85 -45.78 12.59
N PRO A 9 5.32 -46.47 11.56
CA PRO A 9 6.06 -46.73 10.33
C PRO A 9 6.61 -45.42 9.75
N GLU A 10 7.89 -45.39 9.39
CA GLU A 10 8.55 -44.22 8.77
C GLU A 10 7.72 -43.63 7.62
N GLN A 11 7.07 -44.50 6.84
CA GLN A 11 6.15 -44.15 5.75
C GLN A 11 4.95 -43.30 6.22
N ALA A 12 4.36 -43.60 7.37
CA ALA A 12 3.24 -42.83 7.92
C ALA A 12 3.70 -41.41 8.33
N ARG A 13 4.95 -41.27 8.81
CA ARG A 13 5.53 -39.96 9.15
C ARG A 13 5.84 -39.12 7.91
N GLU A 14 6.30 -39.75 6.81
CA GLU A 14 6.53 -39.07 5.54
C GLU A 14 5.23 -38.58 4.89
N LEU A 15 4.18 -39.42 4.88
CA LEU A 15 2.87 -39.03 4.37
C LEU A 15 2.27 -37.86 5.15
N VAL A 16 2.32 -37.90 6.49
CA VAL A 16 1.83 -36.79 7.33
C VAL A 16 2.60 -35.50 7.08
N ARG A 17 3.94 -35.57 6.92
CA ARG A 17 4.77 -34.39 6.60
C ARG A 17 4.49 -33.84 5.20
N ALA A 18 4.29 -34.72 4.22
CA ALA A 18 3.94 -34.32 2.85
C ALA A 18 2.56 -33.65 2.80
N SER A 19 1.55 -34.25 3.44
CA SER A 19 0.21 -33.65 3.57
C SER A 19 0.27 -32.32 4.32
N ALA A 20 0.99 -32.23 5.44
CA ALA A 20 1.15 -30.98 6.17
C ALA A 20 1.77 -29.86 5.30
N ARG A 21 2.79 -30.18 4.50
CA ARG A 21 3.39 -29.23 3.56
C ARG A 21 2.39 -28.77 2.49
N VAL A 22 1.64 -29.71 1.92
CA VAL A 22 0.60 -29.40 0.92
C VAL A 22 -0.48 -28.50 1.53
N LEU A 23 -0.97 -28.81 2.73
CA LEU A 23 -1.96 -27.98 3.42
C LEU A 23 -1.43 -26.58 3.76
N CYS A 24 -0.17 -26.46 4.20
CA CYS A 24 0.46 -25.16 4.48
C CYS A 24 0.51 -24.23 3.26
N VAL A 25 0.52 -24.77 2.04
CA VAL A 25 0.50 -23.98 0.80
C VAL A 25 -0.92 -23.84 0.26
N ALA A 26 -1.70 -24.93 0.26
CA ALA A 26 -3.03 -24.98 -0.32
C ALA A 26 -4.03 -24.09 0.43
N ILE A 27 -3.92 -23.97 1.76
CA ILE A 27 -4.83 -23.13 2.55
C ILE A 27 -4.61 -21.64 2.21
N PRO A 28 -3.40 -21.05 2.34
CA PRO A 28 -3.18 -19.66 1.94
C PRO A 28 -3.46 -19.40 0.46
N ALA A 29 -3.09 -20.34 -0.43
CA ALA A 29 -3.34 -20.21 -1.86
C ALA A 29 -4.84 -20.18 -2.15
N GLY A 30 -5.61 -21.13 -1.60
CA GLY A 30 -7.07 -21.17 -1.76
C GLY A 30 -7.74 -19.92 -1.20
N PHE A 31 -7.28 -19.43 -0.06
CA PHE A 31 -7.74 -18.15 0.50
C PHE A 31 -7.48 -16.99 -0.46
N LEU A 32 -6.24 -16.82 -0.96
CA LEU A 32 -5.91 -15.77 -1.93
C LEU A 32 -6.70 -15.92 -3.23
N THR A 33 -6.93 -17.14 -3.70
CA THR A 33 -7.74 -17.38 -4.89
C THR A 33 -9.17 -16.89 -4.70
N VAL A 34 -9.82 -17.23 -3.58
CA VAL A 34 -11.22 -16.88 -3.33
C VAL A 34 -11.41 -15.41 -2.97
N PHE A 35 -10.51 -14.83 -2.16
CA PHE A 35 -10.71 -13.48 -1.62
C PHE A 35 -9.98 -12.38 -2.40
N PHE A 36 -8.98 -12.73 -3.22
CA PHE A 36 -8.25 -11.75 -4.04
C PHE A 36 -8.44 -12.00 -5.53
N LEU A 37 -8.10 -13.20 -6.03
CA LEU A 37 -8.14 -13.47 -7.47
C LEU A 37 -9.57 -13.50 -8.02
N TYR A 38 -10.52 -14.07 -7.28
CA TYR A 38 -11.92 -14.12 -7.72
C TYR A 38 -12.56 -12.73 -7.85
N PRO A 39 -12.49 -11.81 -6.85
CA PRO A 39 -13.01 -10.44 -7.02
C PRO A 39 -12.34 -9.70 -8.17
N VAL A 40 -11.00 -9.74 -8.25
CA VAL A 40 -10.24 -9.06 -9.32
C VAL A 40 -10.65 -9.61 -10.70
N GLY A 41 -10.68 -10.94 -10.85
CA GLY A 41 -11.13 -11.60 -12.07
C GLY A 41 -12.57 -11.25 -12.43
N SER A 42 -13.47 -11.19 -11.44
CA SER A 42 -14.88 -10.83 -11.67
C SER A 42 -15.04 -9.40 -12.19
N ILE A 43 -14.23 -8.45 -11.68
CA ILE A 43 -14.21 -7.06 -12.15
C ILE A 43 -13.70 -7.00 -13.59
N LEU A 44 -12.63 -7.73 -13.90
CA LEU A 44 -12.05 -7.79 -15.26
C LEU A 44 -13.03 -8.39 -16.27
N VAL A 45 -13.66 -9.52 -15.96
CA VAL A 45 -14.65 -10.17 -16.83
C VAL A 45 -15.87 -9.26 -17.06
N ARG A 46 -16.37 -8.61 -16.00
CA ARG A 46 -17.47 -7.64 -16.13
C ARG A 46 -17.06 -6.39 -16.93
N GLY A 47 -15.81 -5.95 -16.79
CA GLY A 47 -15.28 -4.79 -17.50
C GLY A 47 -14.99 -5.03 -18.98
N ILE A 48 -14.55 -6.24 -19.34
CA ILE A 48 -14.17 -6.64 -20.72
C ILE A 48 -15.33 -7.31 -21.47
N GLY A 49 -16.39 -7.73 -20.76
CA GLY A 49 -17.59 -8.34 -21.32
C GLY A 49 -18.33 -7.46 -22.34
N VAL A 50 -19.60 -7.77 -22.64
CA VAL A 50 -20.32 -7.22 -23.81
C VAL A 50 -20.19 -5.69 -23.96
N GLY A 51 -19.49 -5.26 -25.03
CA GLY A 51 -19.22 -3.84 -25.36
C GLY A 51 -18.11 -3.16 -24.52
N GLY A 52 -17.45 -3.87 -23.63
CA GLY A 52 -16.37 -3.37 -22.76
C GLY A 52 -15.10 -3.01 -23.53
N LEU A 53 -14.69 -3.87 -24.46
CA LEU A 53 -13.54 -3.65 -25.35
C LEU A 53 -13.70 -2.39 -26.21
N GLU A 54 -14.87 -2.19 -26.81
CA GLU A 54 -15.17 -0.99 -27.60
C GLU A 54 -15.12 0.28 -26.74
N ARG A 55 -15.67 0.22 -25.51
CA ARG A 55 -15.60 1.32 -24.55
C ARG A 55 -14.16 1.63 -24.15
N LEU A 56 -13.35 0.61 -23.88
CA LEU A 56 -11.91 0.72 -23.55
C LEU A 56 -11.13 1.43 -24.66
N VAL A 57 -11.31 1.00 -25.91
CA VAL A 57 -10.65 1.61 -27.08
C VAL A 57 -11.14 3.05 -27.29
N GLY A 58 -12.39 3.36 -26.93
CA GLY A 58 -12.94 4.71 -26.98
C GLY A 58 -12.53 5.63 -25.82
N LEU A 59 -11.92 5.13 -24.73
CA LEU A 59 -11.54 5.95 -23.57
C LEU A 59 -10.55 7.08 -23.90
N PRO A 60 -9.48 6.85 -24.69
CA PRO A 60 -8.51 7.91 -25.03
C PRO A 60 -9.14 9.07 -25.79
N GLY A 61 -10.23 8.84 -26.54
CA GLY A 61 -10.99 9.89 -27.24
C GLY A 61 -11.73 10.85 -26.30
N ARG A 62 -11.91 10.49 -25.03
CA ARG A 62 -12.63 11.31 -24.04
C ARG A 62 -11.65 12.28 -23.36
N GLY A 63 -11.88 13.58 -23.53
CA GLY A 63 -11.04 14.63 -22.91
C GLY A 63 -10.92 14.50 -21.38
N SER A 64 -12.01 14.12 -20.71
CA SER A 64 -12.00 13.87 -19.25
C SER A 64 -11.07 12.71 -18.85
N PHE A 65 -11.04 11.62 -19.63
CA PHE A 65 -10.17 10.48 -19.35
C PHE A 65 -8.69 10.86 -19.45
N ARG A 66 -8.31 11.56 -20.53
CA ARG A 66 -6.94 12.06 -20.72
C ARG A 66 -6.51 13.00 -19.58
N GLY A 67 -7.40 13.88 -19.14
CA GLY A 67 -7.15 14.78 -18.00
C GLY A 67 -6.88 14.02 -16.71
N VAL A 68 -7.70 13.02 -16.39
CA VAL A 68 -7.54 12.18 -15.18
C VAL A 68 -6.26 11.34 -15.25
N VAL A 69 -5.98 10.71 -16.39
CA VAL A 69 -4.76 9.91 -16.58
C VAL A 69 -3.52 10.79 -16.45
N TRP A 70 -3.50 11.95 -17.10
CA TRP A 70 -2.38 12.89 -17.00
C TRP A 70 -2.19 13.41 -15.57
N PHE A 71 -3.28 13.81 -14.90
CA PHE A 71 -3.24 14.24 -13.51
C PHE A 71 -2.64 13.15 -12.62
N THR A 72 -3.11 11.91 -12.75
CA THR A 72 -2.66 10.77 -11.94
C THR A 72 -1.19 10.45 -12.20
N LEU A 73 -0.76 10.44 -13.46
CA LEU A 73 0.62 10.11 -13.84
C LEU A 73 1.62 11.14 -13.30
N TRP A 74 1.42 12.42 -13.61
CA TRP A 74 2.37 13.44 -13.14
C TRP A 74 2.34 13.51 -11.61
N GLN A 75 1.16 13.41 -10.99
CA GLN A 75 1.01 13.44 -9.55
C GLN A 75 1.75 12.26 -8.89
N ALA A 76 1.63 11.04 -9.43
CA ALA A 76 2.32 9.87 -8.90
C ALA A 76 3.85 10.02 -8.99
N VAL A 77 4.36 10.52 -10.12
CA VAL A 77 5.79 10.80 -10.31
C VAL A 77 6.26 11.85 -9.30
N ALA A 78 5.54 12.97 -9.19
CA ALA A 78 5.88 14.05 -8.27
C ALA A 78 5.84 13.60 -6.81
N SER A 79 4.83 12.82 -6.42
CA SER A 79 4.74 12.23 -5.08
C SER A 79 5.92 11.31 -4.78
N THR A 80 6.33 10.48 -5.75
CA THR A 80 7.47 9.56 -5.57
C THR A 80 8.77 10.34 -5.39
N VAL A 81 9.02 11.32 -6.26
CA VAL A 81 10.23 12.17 -6.17
C VAL A 81 10.26 12.92 -4.83
N LEU A 82 9.15 13.56 -4.43
CA LEU A 82 9.07 14.28 -3.17
C LEU A 82 9.26 13.34 -1.96
N ALA A 83 8.66 12.16 -1.98
CA ALA A 83 8.82 11.18 -0.91
C ALA A 83 10.27 10.73 -0.77
N VAL A 84 10.95 10.42 -1.88
CA VAL A 84 12.38 10.06 -1.90
C VAL A 84 13.24 11.19 -1.35
N LEU A 85 13.03 12.43 -1.82
CA LEU A 85 13.81 13.57 -1.37
C LEU A 85 13.67 13.82 0.14
N VAL A 86 12.47 13.62 0.70
CA VAL A 86 12.19 13.81 2.12
C VAL A 86 12.69 12.62 2.97
N ALA A 87 12.49 11.39 2.49
CA ALA A 87 12.83 10.18 3.23
C ALA A 87 14.33 9.89 3.24
N TRP A 88 15.02 10.14 2.12
CA TRP A 88 16.46 9.87 1.95
C TRP A 88 17.31 10.37 3.13
N PRO A 89 17.29 11.66 3.53
CA PRO A 89 18.14 12.13 4.62
C PRO A 89 17.87 11.38 5.94
N GLY A 90 16.60 11.10 6.24
CA GLY A 90 16.21 10.35 7.43
C GLY A 90 16.69 8.90 7.40
N ALA A 91 16.48 8.22 6.27
CA ALA A 91 16.95 6.86 6.05
C ALA A 91 18.48 6.75 6.14
N HIS A 92 19.20 7.72 5.56
CA HIS A 92 20.65 7.79 5.61
C HIS A 92 21.16 7.97 7.05
N LEU A 93 20.54 8.85 7.83
CA LEU A 93 20.85 9.04 9.25
C LEU A 93 20.60 7.77 10.05
N LEU A 94 19.43 7.13 9.88
CA LEU A 94 19.08 5.91 10.61
C LEU A 94 20.01 4.74 10.28
N ALA A 95 20.41 4.62 9.01
CA ALA A 95 21.23 3.52 8.53
C ALA A 95 22.71 3.67 8.92
N ARG A 96 23.23 4.91 8.98
CA ARG A 96 24.68 5.14 9.08
C ARG A 96 25.13 5.85 10.35
N ARG A 97 24.23 6.44 11.15
CA ARG A 97 24.59 7.21 12.34
C ARG A 97 23.86 6.69 13.58
N ARG A 98 24.57 6.67 14.72
CA ARG A 98 23.99 6.48 16.05
C ARG A 98 23.97 7.84 16.76
N PHE A 99 22.79 8.38 17.05
CA PHE A 99 22.62 9.68 17.69
C PHE A 99 21.43 9.66 18.65
N ARG A 100 21.41 10.56 19.64
CA ARG A 100 20.42 10.54 20.74
C ARG A 100 18.96 10.66 20.25
N GLY A 101 18.72 11.35 19.12
CA GLY A 101 17.40 11.54 18.51
C GLY A 101 16.91 10.39 17.63
N GLN A 102 17.67 9.29 17.49
CA GLN A 102 17.33 8.20 16.58
C GLN A 102 15.99 7.54 16.91
N ALA A 103 15.62 7.45 18.19
CA ALA A 103 14.34 6.91 18.63
C ALA A 103 13.16 7.76 18.15
N VAL A 104 13.29 9.09 18.19
CA VAL A 104 12.26 10.04 17.72
C VAL A 104 12.10 9.92 16.21
N LEU A 105 13.21 9.91 15.46
CA LEU A 105 13.15 9.80 14.01
C LEU A 105 12.57 8.46 13.56
N ARG A 106 12.89 7.36 14.25
CA ARG A 106 12.27 6.05 14.02
C ARG A 106 10.78 6.06 14.34
N ALA A 107 10.37 6.65 15.47
CA ALA A 107 8.97 6.77 15.83
C ALA A 107 8.21 7.57 14.75
N ALA A 108 8.74 8.73 14.36
CA ALA A 108 8.15 9.57 13.31
C ALA A 108 7.99 8.82 11.97
N ALA A 109 8.98 8.01 11.58
CA ALA A 109 8.88 7.17 10.38
C ALA A 109 7.82 6.07 10.49
N THR A 110 7.52 5.58 11.69
CA THR A 110 6.49 4.53 11.88
C THR A 110 5.06 5.06 12.04
N VAL A 111 4.90 6.34 12.41
CA VAL A 111 3.59 6.97 12.63
C VAL A 111 2.62 6.79 11.44
N PRO A 112 3.03 6.98 10.18
CA PRO A 112 2.11 6.86 9.05
C PRO A 112 1.51 5.45 8.88
N PHE A 113 2.20 4.39 9.35
CA PHE A 113 1.70 3.01 9.27
C PHE A 113 0.59 2.69 10.27
N VAL A 114 0.53 3.43 11.39
CA VAL A 114 -0.44 3.18 12.45
C VAL A 114 -1.65 4.11 12.37
N LEU A 115 -1.57 5.18 11.59
CA LEU A 115 -2.64 6.16 11.49
C LEU A 115 -3.66 5.77 10.41
N PRO A 116 -4.97 5.77 10.74
CA PRO A 116 -6.01 5.64 9.74
C PRO A 116 -5.98 6.82 8.74
N THR A 117 -6.25 6.54 7.48
CA THR A 117 -6.21 7.56 6.41
C THR A 117 -7.14 8.74 6.68
N VAL A 118 -8.32 8.48 7.26
CA VAL A 118 -9.30 9.50 7.66
C VAL A 118 -8.79 10.41 8.78
N VAL A 119 -8.00 9.87 9.72
CA VAL A 119 -7.41 10.64 10.82
C VAL A 119 -6.34 11.58 10.29
N VAL A 120 -5.48 11.08 9.39
CA VAL A 120 -4.46 11.91 8.72
C VAL A 120 -5.12 13.02 7.92
N GLY A 121 -6.19 12.73 7.19
CA GLY A 121 -6.98 13.74 6.47
C GLY A 121 -7.47 14.86 7.38
N GLY A 122 -8.09 14.52 8.52
CA GLY A 122 -8.52 15.49 9.52
C GLY A 122 -7.36 16.30 10.12
N ALA A 123 -6.22 15.66 10.40
CA ALA A 123 -5.04 16.33 10.93
C ALA A 123 -4.47 17.36 9.94
N PHE A 124 -4.41 17.04 8.65
CA PHE A 124 -3.99 17.99 7.61
C PHE A 124 -4.98 19.14 7.44
N MET A 125 -6.28 18.89 7.52
CA MET A 125 -7.30 19.96 7.48
C MET A 125 -7.12 20.94 8.64
N ALA A 126 -7.00 20.42 9.87
CA ALA A 126 -6.72 21.25 11.05
C ALA A 126 -5.39 22.00 10.94
N LEU A 127 -4.37 21.38 10.34
CA LEU A 127 -3.07 22.01 10.08
C LEU A 127 -3.19 23.18 9.10
N PHE A 128 -3.93 23.00 8.00
CA PHE A 128 -4.13 24.03 7.01
C PHE A 128 -4.92 25.20 7.56
N GLU A 129 -5.97 24.96 8.35
CA GLU A 129 -6.71 26.02 9.04
C GLU A 129 -5.80 26.80 10.00
N ARG A 130 -5.00 26.09 10.81
CA ARG A 130 -4.09 26.71 11.78
C ARG A 130 -3.04 27.61 11.14
N PHE A 131 -2.59 27.29 9.94
CA PHE A 131 -1.60 28.08 9.20
C PHE A 131 -2.22 29.05 8.17
N GLY A 132 -3.55 29.19 8.13
CA GLY A 132 -4.23 30.06 7.16
C GLY A 132 -4.10 29.59 5.71
N LEU A 133 -3.83 28.31 5.49
CA LEU A 133 -3.75 27.64 4.17
C LEU A 133 -5.11 27.08 3.73
N SER A 134 -6.17 27.28 4.52
CA SER A 134 -7.53 26.84 4.20
C SER A 134 -8.19 27.71 3.13
N ASP A 135 -7.84 29.01 3.08
CA ASP A 135 -8.41 30.02 2.19
C ASP A 135 -7.33 31.00 1.69
N GLY A 136 -7.68 31.84 0.69
CA GLY A 136 -6.75 32.83 0.13
C GLY A 136 -5.85 32.32 -1.02
N PRO A 137 -4.81 33.09 -1.40
CA PRO A 137 -3.99 32.82 -2.59
C PRO A 137 -3.08 31.59 -2.46
N LEU A 138 -2.77 31.15 -1.24
CA LEU A 138 -1.94 29.96 -0.95
C LEU A 138 -2.77 28.77 -0.44
N ARG A 139 -4.04 28.67 -0.84
CA ARG A 139 -4.93 27.61 -0.36
C ARG A 139 -4.43 26.22 -0.74
N LEU A 140 -4.28 25.34 0.24
CA LEU A 140 -3.96 23.92 0.05
C LEU A 140 -5.20 23.02 0.07
N THR A 141 -6.31 23.47 0.67
CA THR A 141 -7.54 22.67 0.71
C THR A 141 -8.08 22.39 -0.70
N ARG A 142 -8.34 21.12 -1.00
CA ARG A 142 -8.79 20.63 -2.32
C ARG A 142 -7.83 20.94 -3.47
N THR A 143 -6.51 20.95 -3.22
CA THR A 143 -5.50 21.13 -4.27
C THR A 143 -4.56 19.94 -4.40
N ALA A 144 -3.84 19.88 -5.53
CA ALA A 144 -2.78 18.91 -5.74
C ALA A 144 -1.68 19.01 -4.66
N GLY A 145 -1.41 20.20 -4.12
CA GLY A 145 -0.41 20.39 -3.07
C GLY A 145 -0.74 19.61 -1.79
N ALA A 146 -2.00 19.63 -1.36
CA ALA A 146 -2.44 18.81 -0.23
C ALA A 146 -2.31 17.31 -0.50
N ILE A 147 -2.65 16.87 -1.72
CA ILE A 147 -2.51 15.47 -2.15
C ILE A 147 -1.04 15.05 -2.12
N LEU A 148 -0.13 15.88 -2.63
CA LEU A 148 1.30 15.62 -2.62
C LEU A 148 1.84 15.54 -1.18
N ALA A 149 1.45 16.46 -0.30
CA ALA A 149 1.88 16.47 1.09
C ALA A 149 1.40 15.21 1.85
N ALA A 150 0.15 14.79 1.64
CA ALA A 150 -0.38 13.56 2.21
C ALA A 150 0.35 12.31 1.68
N HIS A 151 0.63 12.26 0.37
CA HIS A 151 1.43 11.16 -0.19
C HIS A 151 2.84 11.11 0.39
N VAL A 152 3.52 12.25 0.56
CA VAL A 152 4.84 12.28 1.21
C VAL A 152 4.74 11.73 2.62
N PHE A 153 3.75 12.17 3.41
CA PHE A 153 3.53 11.67 4.76
C PHE A 153 3.39 10.14 4.81
N PHE A 154 2.56 9.54 3.95
CA PHE A 154 2.40 8.08 3.91
C PHE A 154 3.62 7.34 3.36
N ASN A 155 4.30 7.88 2.35
CA ASN A 155 5.38 7.17 1.66
C ASN A 155 6.74 7.30 2.33
N VAL A 156 6.98 8.34 3.16
CA VAL A 156 8.25 8.49 3.90
C VAL A 156 8.54 7.29 4.81
N ALA A 157 7.51 6.56 5.22
CA ALA A 157 7.63 5.38 6.06
C ALA A 157 8.13 4.14 5.28
N ILE A 158 7.90 4.11 3.96
CA ILE A 158 8.15 2.95 3.09
C ILE A 158 9.45 3.12 2.29
N VAL A 159 9.73 4.36 1.85
CA VAL A 159 10.89 4.73 1.01
C VAL A 159 12.17 4.78 1.81
#